data_AF-A0A7Z9VX52-F1
#
_entry.id   AF-A0A7Z9VX52-F1
#
_cell.length_a   1.000
_cell.length_b   1.000
_cell.length_c   1.000
_cell.angle_alpha   90.00
_cell.angle_beta   90.00
_cell.angle_gamma   90.00
#
_symmetry.space_group_name_H-M   'P 1'
#
loop_
_entity.id
_entity.type
_entity.pdbx_description
1 polymer ?
#
loop_
_entity_poly.entity_id
_entity_poly.type
_entity_poly.pdbx_seq_one_letter_code
_entity_poly.pdbx_strand_id
1 'polypeptide(L)' 'DDITFSVTCSKGTYIRQLGVDVAKSLGTVGHLTSLLRTRVGDFFLDDAINFKDIEQSCLFTEN' A
#
# COMPACT_ATOMS: atom_id res chain seq x y z
N ASP A 1 21.59 -2.36 0.57
CA ASP A 1 20.72 -3.41 1.11
C ASP A 1 19.30 -2.91 1.23
N ASP A 2 18.34 -3.79 0.98
CA ASP A 2 16.91 -3.51 1.07
C ASP A 2 16.24 -4.54 2.00
N ILE A 3 15.19 -4.11 2.71
CA ILE A 3 14.38 -4.96 3.58
C ILE A 3 12.92 -4.82 3.17
N THR A 4 12.25 -5.95 2.97
CA THR A 4 10.80 -6.02 2.74
C THR A 4 10.12 -6.65 3.95
N PHE A 5 9.05 -6.02 4.44
CA PHE A 5 8.25 -6.55 5.54
C PHE A 5 6.75 -6.31 5.30
N SER A 6 5.92 -7.09 5.99
CA SER A 6 4.47 -6.91 6.02
C SER A 6 4.02 -6.45 7.40
N VAL A 7 3.00 -5.60 7.46
CA VAL A 7 2.49 -5.05 8.71
C VAL A 7 0.97 -4.90 8.65
N THR A 8 0.29 -5.26 9.76
CA THR A 8 -1.08 -4.85 10.02
C THR A 8 -1.05 -3.67 10.98
N CYS A 9 -1.68 -2.57 10.61
CA CYS A 9 -1.69 -1.34 11.41
C CYS A 9 -3.08 -0.72 11.46
N SER A 10 -3.28 0.18 12.42
CA SER A 10 -4.51 0.96 12.51
C SER A 10 -4.57 2.04 11.42
N LYS A 11 -5.76 2.65 11.25
CA LYS A 11 -5.91 3.83 10.39
C LYS A 11 -5.01 4.96 10.88
N GLY A 12 -4.40 5.68 9.94
CA GLY A 12 -3.52 6.83 10.24
C GLY A 12 -2.06 6.47 10.55
N THR A 13 -1.70 5.18 10.62
CA THR A 13 -0.29 4.80 10.72
C THR A 13 0.49 5.23 9.48
N TYR A 14 1.57 5.98 9.68
CA TYR A 14 2.44 6.44 8.60
C TYR A 14 3.59 5.47 8.37
N ILE A 15 3.44 4.54 7.41
CA ILE A 15 4.41 3.47 7.14
C ILE A 15 5.83 4.00 6.86
N ARG A 16 5.93 5.21 6.29
CA ARG A 16 7.24 5.85 6.08
C ARG A 16 7.96 6.14 7.40
N GLN A 17 7.24 6.59 8.43
CA GLN A 17 7.84 6.81 9.76
C GLN A 17 8.21 5.49 10.41
N LEU A 18 7.36 4.46 10.29
CA LEU A 18 7.66 3.12 10.78
C LEU A 18 8.98 2.58 10.19
N GLY A 19 9.22 2.77 8.89
CA GLY A 19 10.49 2.38 8.26
C GLY A 19 11.70 3.11 8.83
N VAL A 20 11.57 4.41 9.13
CA VAL A 20 12.62 5.19 9.79
C VAL A 20 12.89 4.66 11.20
N ASP A 21 11.84 4.32 11.95
CA ASP A 21 11.97 3.84 13.32
C ASP A 21 12.62 2.45 13.37
N VAL A 22 12.25 1.54 12.44
CA VAL A 22 12.92 0.23 12.28
C VAL A 22 14.40 0.40 11.98
N ALA A 23 14.76 1.28 11.04
CA ALA A 23 16.16 1.53 10.71
C ALA A 23 16.96 2.08 11.90
N LYS A 24 16.37 3.02 12.66
CA LYS A 24 16.98 3.56 13.88
C LYS A 24 17.20 2.47 14.93
N SER A 25 16.25 1.56 15.13
CA SER A 25 16.40 0.43 16.06
C SER A 25 17.52 -0.53 15.66
N LEU A 26 17.85 -0.61 14.36
CA LEU A 26 18.99 -1.37 13.84
C LEU A 26 20.32 -0.61 13.89
N GLY A 27 20.34 0.64 14.39
CA GLY A 27 21.55 1.46 14.45
C GLY A 27 21.96 2.10 13.13
N THR A 28 21.03 2.24 12.19
CA THR A 28 21.28 2.82 10.85
C THR A 28 20.18 3.82 10.44
N VAL A 29 20.24 4.28 9.19
CA VAL A 29 19.21 5.10 8.54
C VAL A 29 18.57 4.33 7.40
N GLY A 30 17.30 4.63 7.12
CA GLY A 30 16.55 3.97 6.06
C GLY A 30 15.38 4.84 5.60
N HIS A 31 14.92 4.58 4.39
CA HIS A 31 13.76 5.24 3.81
C HIS A 31 12.90 4.23 3.04
N LEU A 32 11.62 4.53 2.92
CA LEU A 32 10.68 3.69 2.19
C LEU A 32 10.91 3.83 0.67
N THR A 33 11.19 2.70 0.00
CA THR A 33 11.41 2.65 -1.46
C THR A 33 10.18 2.15 -2.22
N SER A 34 9.39 1.26 -1.64
CA SER A 34 8.15 0.73 -2.21
C SER A 34 7.12 0.45 -1.12
N LEU A 35 5.84 0.58 -1.45
CA LEU A 35 4.72 0.28 -0.55
C LEU A 35 3.55 -0.31 -1.33
N LEU A 36 3.13 -1.50 -0.94
CA LEU A 36 1.89 -2.12 -1.41
C LEU A 36 0.92 -2.24 -0.23
N ARG A 37 -0.26 -1.64 -0.38
CA ARG A 37 -1.35 -1.80 0.58
C ARG A 37 -2.20 -3.00 0.15
N THR A 38 -2.14 -4.09 0.92
CA THR A 38 -2.84 -5.33 0.59
C THR A 38 -4.25 -5.43 1.14
N ARG A 39 -4.63 -4.57 2.10
CA ARG A 39 -5.95 -4.58 2.74
C ARG A 39 -6.34 -3.23 3.35
N VAL A 40 -7.63 -2.90 3.33
CA VAL A 40 -8.26 -1.82 4.12
C VAL A 40 -9.58 -2.33 4.68
N GLY A 41 -9.65 -2.56 6.00
CA GLY A 41 -10.83 -3.19 6.59
C GLY A 41 -11.10 -4.55 5.95
N ASP A 42 -12.30 -4.73 5.42
CA ASP A 42 -12.73 -5.96 4.75
C ASP A 42 -12.38 -6.01 3.25
N PHE A 43 -11.78 -4.95 2.69
CA PHE A 43 -11.37 -4.89 1.29
C PHE A 43 -9.92 -5.33 1.13
N PHE A 44 -9.71 -6.37 0.33
CA PHE A 44 -8.42 -6.94 -0.02
C PHE A 44 -7.93 -6.45 -1.38
N LEU A 45 -6.64 -6.62 -1.65
CA LEU A 45 -6.05 -6.28 -2.95
C LEU A 45 -6.71 -7.06 -4.10
N ASP A 46 -7.16 -8.29 -3.84
CA ASP A 46 -7.83 -9.12 -4.84
C ASP A 46 -9.23 -8.59 -5.20
N ASP A 47 -9.82 -7.75 -4.34
CA ASP A 47 -11.08 -7.05 -4.63
C ASP A 47 -10.85 -5.80 -5.50
N ALA A 48 -9.60 -5.40 -5.75
CA ALA A 48 -9.29 -4.18 -6.47
C ALA A 48 -9.51 -4.34 -7.98
N ILE A 49 -10.22 -3.39 -8.58
CA ILE A 49 -10.45 -3.33 -10.03
C ILE A 49 -9.30 -2.56 -10.68
N ASN A 50 -8.77 -3.07 -11.79
CA ASN A 50 -7.77 -2.33 -12.56
C ASN A 50 -8.40 -1.10 -13.21
N PHE A 51 -7.68 0.02 -13.24
CA PHE A 51 -8.16 1.24 -13.87
C PHE A 51 -8.62 1.04 -15.33
N LYS A 52 -7.94 0.17 -16.09
CA LYS A 52 -8.30 -0.16 -17.47
C LYS A 52 -9.68 -0.82 -17.59
N ASP A 53 -10.07 -1.60 -16.59
CA ASP A 53 -11.36 -2.32 -16.59
C ASP A 53 -12.52 -1.37 -16.21
N ILE A 54 -12.22 -0.32 -15.43
CA ILE A 54 -13.17 0.75 -15.09
C ILE A 54 -13.55 1.53 -16.36
N GLU A 55 -12.58 1.92 -17.21
CA GLU A 55 -12.85 2.67 -18.43
C GLU A 55 -13.83 1.94 -19.37
N GLN A 56 -13.67 0.62 -19.53
CA GLN A 56 -14.57 -0.20 -20.36
C GLN A 56 -16.01 -0.22 -19.81
N SER A 57 -16.17 -0.19 -18.49
CA SER A 57 -17.47 -0.26 -17.83
C SER A 57 -18.25 1.07 -17.93
N CYS A 58 -17.55 2.21 -18.01
CA CYS A 58 -18.17 3.53 -18.11
C CYS A 58 -18.62 3.92 -19.53
N LEU A 59 -18.21 3.18 -20.57
CA LEU A 59 -18.55 3.46 -21.97
C LEU A 59 -19.97 2.99 -22.37
N PHE A 60 -20.83 2.63 -21.41
CA PHE A 60 -22.21 2.18 -21.65
C PHE A 60 -23.30 3.21 -21.28
N THR A 61 -23.05 4.49 -21.49
CA THR A 61 -24.09 5.55 -21.38
C THR A 61 -24.09 6.45 -22.61
N GLU A 62 -24.36 5.89 -23.79
CA GLU A 62 -25.11 6.56 -24.88
C GLU A 62 -25.77 5.48 -25.75
N ASN A 63 -27.03 5.15 -25.44
CA ASN A 63 -28.08 4.70 -26.37
C ASN A 63 -29.44 4.93 -25.71
#